data_AF-A0A446ZMH8-F1
#
_entry.id   AF-A0A446ZMH8-F1
#
_cell.length_a   1.000
_cell.length_b   1.000
_cell.length_c   1.000
_cell.angle_alpha   90.00
_cell.angle_beta   90.00
_cell.angle_gamma   90.00
#
_symmetry.space_group_name_H-M   'P 1'
#
loop_
_entity.id
_entity.type
_entity.pdbx_description
1 polymer ?
#
loop_
_entity_poly.entity_id
_entity_poly.type
_entity_poly.pdbx_seq_one_letter_code
_entity_poly.pdbx_strand_id
1 'polypeptide(L)'
;MKTLPHLFKNAMIYDVVNKITQMLNRSPNILEIILKIISIKLFYLLLFMSNSVSASPGSTLYVKIKDNNFCVFTKGGYDKAYENQTLIYMGKVDGINTFHSSYSKTYLNLKMPVIEENCIKIKPSEFKESLPYDVILETDQSYTQRICVHKTSEGHITLLEAKADLEKGIYCGTNQYDYSSNGLWTKLKNLYYWLINFLN
;
A
#
# COMPACT_ATOMS: atom_id res chain seq x y z
N MET A 1 46.77 -48.26 -49.12
CA MET A 1 47.17 -47.73 -47.81
C MET A 1 46.24 -46.57 -47.44
N LYS A 2 45.05 -46.85 -46.88
CA LYS A 2 44.15 -45.80 -46.35
C LYS A 2 44.75 -45.33 -45.03
N THR A 3 45.04 -44.04 -44.95
CA THR A 3 45.76 -43.43 -43.84
C THR A 3 44.92 -43.46 -42.55
N LEU A 4 45.61 -43.72 -41.44
CA LEU A 4 45.14 -43.74 -40.04
C LEU A 4 44.15 -42.61 -39.62
N PRO A 5 44.18 -41.37 -40.17
CA PRO A 5 43.26 -40.29 -39.77
C PRO A 5 41.78 -40.55 -40.13
N HIS A 6 41.50 -41.37 -41.15
CA HIS A 6 40.14 -41.62 -41.61
C HIS A 6 39.38 -42.62 -40.71
N LEU A 7 40.11 -43.47 -39.98
CA LEU A 7 39.55 -44.37 -38.95
C LEU A 7 39.26 -43.62 -37.64
N PHE A 8 40.10 -42.65 -37.25
CA PHE A 8 39.90 -41.84 -36.05
C PHE A 8 38.68 -40.91 -36.15
N LYS A 9 38.43 -40.28 -37.30
CA LYS A 9 37.23 -39.43 -37.49
C LYS A 9 35.93 -40.23 -37.39
N ASN A 10 35.90 -41.44 -37.93
CA ASN A 10 34.70 -42.29 -37.86
C ASN A 10 34.46 -42.81 -36.44
N ALA A 11 35.50 -43.15 -35.68
CA ALA A 11 35.38 -43.55 -34.28
C ALA A 11 34.85 -42.40 -33.40
N MET A 12 35.34 -41.18 -33.60
CA MET A 12 34.90 -40.00 -32.84
C MET A 12 33.44 -39.63 -33.13
N ILE A 13 33.03 -39.70 -34.40
CA ILE A 13 31.63 -39.44 -34.79
C ILE A 13 30.71 -40.53 -34.22
N TYR A 14 31.14 -41.79 -34.26
CA TYR A 14 30.36 -42.89 -33.69
C TYR A 14 30.16 -42.74 -32.18
N ASP A 15 31.20 -42.32 -31.46
CA ASP A 15 31.14 -42.15 -30.00
C ASP A 15 30.26 -40.96 -29.59
N VAL A 16 30.33 -39.85 -30.35
CA VAL A 16 29.45 -38.69 -30.17
C VAL A 16 27.99 -39.04 -30.48
N VAL A 17 27.71 -39.74 -31.58
CA VAL A 17 26.36 -40.19 -31.94
C VAL A 17 25.82 -41.18 -30.91
N ASN A 18 26.64 -42.12 -30.44
CA ASN A 18 26.24 -43.08 -29.41
C ASN A 18 25.94 -42.40 -28.07
N LYS A 19 26.74 -41.41 -27.67
CA LYS A 19 26.52 -40.64 -26.45
C LYS A 19 25.27 -39.75 -26.53
N ILE A 20 25.02 -39.13 -27.69
CA ILE A 20 23.77 -38.38 -27.94
C ILE A 20 22.56 -39.32 -27.95
N THR A 21 22.70 -40.50 -28.56
CA THR A 21 21.63 -41.52 -28.58
C THR A 21 21.35 -42.06 -27.17
N GLN A 22 22.36 -42.24 -26.32
CA GLN A 22 22.18 -42.59 -24.91
C GLN A 22 21.51 -41.49 -24.10
N MET A 23 21.79 -40.21 -24.38
CA MET A 23 21.11 -39.09 -23.74
C MET A 23 19.66 -38.93 -24.21
N LEU A 24 19.37 -39.21 -25.48
CA LEU A 24 18.02 -39.18 -26.06
C LEU A 24 17.17 -40.40 -25.66
N ASN A 25 17.79 -41.58 -25.47
CA ASN A 25 17.11 -42.80 -25.00
C ASN A 25 17.01 -42.91 -23.48
N ARG A 26 17.56 -41.95 -22.71
CA ARG A 26 17.35 -41.89 -21.27
C ARG A 26 15.92 -41.42 -21.04
N SER A 27 14.99 -42.37 -21.05
CA SER A 27 13.61 -42.17 -20.62
C SER A 27 13.68 -41.40 -19.30
N PRO A 28 13.08 -40.19 -19.23
CA PRO A 28 13.11 -39.43 -18.00
C PRO A 28 12.49 -40.31 -16.92
N ASN A 29 13.25 -40.56 -15.85
CA ASN A 29 12.78 -41.42 -14.77
C ASN A 29 11.43 -40.84 -14.30
N ILE A 30 10.38 -41.66 -14.32
CA ILE A 30 9.02 -41.25 -13.97
C ILE A 30 9.03 -40.54 -12.60
N LEU A 31 9.90 -41.00 -11.68
CA LEU A 31 10.11 -40.39 -10.38
C LEU A 31 10.65 -38.95 -10.46
N GLU A 32 11.55 -38.66 -11.40
CA GLU A 32 12.13 -37.32 -11.62
C GLU A 32 11.13 -36.35 -12.24
N ILE A 33 10.29 -36.83 -13.15
CA ILE A 33 9.19 -36.03 -13.72
C ILE A 33 8.16 -35.71 -12.64
N ILE A 34 7.76 -36.71 -11.85
CA ILE A 34 6.83 -36.53 -10.73
C ILE A 34 7.40 -35.52 -9.72
N LEU A 35 8.70 -35.62 -9.40
CA LEU A 35 9.35 -34.65 -8.50
C LEU A 35 9.28 -33.22 -9.05
N LYS A 36 9.58 -33.02 -10.34
CA LYS A 36 9.52 -31.70 -10.98
C LYS A 36 8.10 -31.13 -10.98
N ILE A 37 7.09 -31.95 -11.26
CA ILE A 37 5.68 -31.53 -11.24
C ILE A 37 5.26 -31.14 -9.82
N ILE A 38 5.65 -31.92 -8.80
CA ILE A 38 5.36 -31.62 -7.39
C ILE A 38 6.04 -30.30 -6.99
N SER A 39 7.31 -30.10 -7.35
CA SER A 39 8.04 -28.87 -7.06
C SER A 39 7.43 -27.64 -7.74
N ILE A 40 7.00 -27.75 -9.00
CA ILE A 40 6.32 -26.66 -9.72
C ILE A 40 4.97 -26.35 -9.07
N LYS A 41 4.17 -27.36 -8.71
CA LYS A 41 2.91 -27.17 -7.99
C LYS A 41 3.11 -26.52 -6.62
N LEU A 42 4.15 -26.93 -5.88
CA LEU A 42 4.48 -26.35 -4.60
C LEU A 42 4.90 -24.87 -4.74
N PHE A 43 5.66 -24.54 -5.79
CA PHE A 43 6.04 -23.16 -6.10
C PHE A 43 4.81 -22.30 -6.42
N TYR A 44 3.87 -22.80 -7.24
CA TYR A 44 2.61 -22.10 -7.50
C TYR A 44 1.74 -21.94 -6.24
N LEU A 45 1.73 -22.93 -5.35
CA LEU A 45 1.01 -22.86 -4.08
C LEU A 45 1.61 -21.80 -3.14
N LEU A 46 2.94 -21.71 -3.08
CA LEU A 46 3.64 -20.68 -2.30
C LEU A 46 3.38 -19.27 -2.84
N LEU A 47 3.38 -19.09 -4.17
CA LEU A 47 3.01 -17.82 -4.81
C LEU A 47 1.55 -17.44 -4.54
N PHE A 48 0.64 -18.41 -4.48
CA PHE A 48 -0.76 -18.17 -4.17
C PHE A 48 -0.93 -17.69 -2.72
N MET A 49 -0.20 -18.29 -1.77
CA MET A 49 -0.25 -17.90 -0.35
C MET A 49 0.41 -16.54 -0.07
N SER A 50 1.35 -16.08 -0.89
CA SER A 50 2.00 -14.76 -0.71
C SER A 50 1.09 -13.55 -0.96
N ASN A 51 -0.13 -13.73 -1.48
CA ASN A 51 -1.03 -12.62 -1.83
C ASN A 51 -2.01 -12.19 -0.72
N SER A 52 -1.86 -12.67 0.51
CA SER A 52 -2.83 -12.40 1.59
C SER A 52 -2.24 -11.66 2.79
N VAL A 53 -1.37 -10.67 2.56
CA VAL A 53 -1.18 -9.60 3.54
C VAL A 53 -2.31 -8.59 3.35
N SER A 54 -3.49 -8.91 3.89
CA SER A 54 -4.52 -7.90 4.10
C SER A 54 -4.11 -7.08 5.33
N ALA A 55 -3.46 -5.94 5.12
CA ALA A 55 -3.42 -4.93 6.17
C ALA A 55 -4.89 -4.55 6.44
N SER A 56 -5.40 -4.88 7.64
CA SER A 56 -6.72 -4.39 8.05
C SER A 56 -6.74 -2.88 7.81
N PRO A 57 -7.76 -2.33 7.13
CA PRO A 57 -7.85 -0.89 6.99
C PRO A 57 -7.81 -0.31 8.40
N GLY A 58 -6.83 0.57 8.66
CA GLY A 58 -6.70 1.23 9.95
C GLY A 58 -8.01 1.93 10.32
N SER A 59 -8.25 2.09 11.61
CA SER A 59 -9.46 2.76 12.09
C SER A 59 -9.59 4.14 11.44
N THR A 60 -10.75 4.45 10.88
CA THR A 60 -10.91 5.62 10.01
C THR A 60 -10.94 6.90 10.82
N LEU A 61 -10.07 7.85 10.47
CA LEU A 61 -10.12 9.22 10.96
C LEU A 61 -10.82 10.10 9.92
N TYR A 62 -11.63 11.05 10.36
CA TYR A 62 -12.34 12.00 9.51
C TYR A 62 -11.74 13.38 9.69
N VAL A 63 -11.58 14.09 8.58
CA VAL A 63 -11.05 15.45 8.56
C VAL A 63 -11.96 16.34 7.74
N LYS A 64 -12.34 17.49 8.28
CA LYS A 64 -13.17 18.50 7.60
C LYS A 64 -12.65 19.90 7.88
N ILE A 65 -12.92 20.85 7.00
CA ILE A 65 -12.68 22.27 7.30
C ILE A 65 -13.96 22.84 7.95
N LYS A 66 -13.82 23.39 9.15
CA LYS A 66 -14.90 24.07 9.91
C LYS A 66 -14.31 25.26 10.65
N ASP A 67 -15.00 26.41 10.59
CA ASP A 67 -14.56 27.66 11.22
C ASP A 67 -13.09 28.02 10.88
N ASN A 68 -12.71 27.85 9.61
CA ASN A 68 -11.33 28.05 9.12
C ASN A 68 -10.26 27.18 9.82
N ASN A 69 -10.65 26.07 10.43
CA ASN A 69 -9.75 25.09 11.06
C ASN A 69 -10.00 23.69 10.51
N PHE A 70 -8.98 22.84 10.59
CA PHE A 70 -9.15 21.41 10.34
C PHE A 70 -9.74 20.76 11.58
N CYS A 71 -10.87 20.09 11.39
CA CYS A 71 -11.68 19.45 12.40
C CYS A 71 -11.49 17.94 12.24
N VAL A 72 -10.81 17.33 13.21
CA VAL A 72 -10.39 15.93 13.19
C VAL A 72 -11.21 15.13 14.20
N PHE A 73 -11.89 14.09 13.73
CA PHE A 73 -12.81 13.28 14.54
C PHE A 73 -12.91 11.84 14.02
N THR A 74 -13.42 10.92 14.83
CA THR A 74 -13.69 9.52 14.48
C THR A 74 -15.21 9.28 14.41
N LYS A 75 -15.67 8.14 13.88
CA LYS A 75 -17.08 7.72 13.95
C LYS A 75 -17.13 6.37 14.65
N GLY A 76 -17.44 6.40 15.94
CA GLY A 76 -17.34 5.23 16.82
C GLY A 76 -15.90 4.92 17.24
N GLY A 77 -15.76 3.97 18.16
CA GLY A 77 -14.46 3.51 18.68
C GLY A 77 -14.17 4.02 20.09
N TYR A 78 -14.62 3.24 21.07
CA TYR A 78 -14.17 3.08 22.46
C TYR A 78 -14.05 4.30 23.39
N ASP A 79 -14.41 4.08 24.66
CA ASP A 79 -14.60 5.13 25.66
C ASP A 79 -13.30 5.62 26.33
N LYS A 80 -12.14 4.98 26.10
CA LYS A 80 -10.93 5.24 26.89
C LYS A 80 -9.68 5.29 26.05
N ALA A 81 -9.03 6.45 26.05
CA ALA A 81 -7.64 6.56 25.61
C ALA A 81 -6.75 5.79 26.59
N TYR A 82 -5.77 5.04 26.09
CA TYR A 82 -4.76 4.37 26.94
C TYR A 82 -4.08 5.40 27.85
N GLU A 83 -4.02 5.12 29.15
CA GLU A 83 -3.51 6.05 30.18
C GLU A 83 -4.16 7.45 30.21
N ASN A 84 -5.38 7.59 29.66
CA ASN A 84 -6.05 8.88 29.44
C ASN A 84 -5.23 9.88 28.61
N GLN A 85 -4.29 9.39 27.79
CA GLN A 85 -3.49 10.22 26.90
C GLN A 85 -3.92 10.02 25.46
N THR A 86 -4.08 11.12 24.74
CA THR A 86 -4.38 11.11 23.32
C THR A 86 -3.33 11.92 22.59
N LEU A 87 -2.62 11.30 21.67
CA LEU A 87 -1.63 11.95 20.84
C LEU A 87 -2.24 12.20 19.47
N ILE A 88 -2.22 13.45 19.02
CA ILE A 88 -2.46 13.77 17.61
C ILE A 88 -1.16 14.25 17.01
N TYR A 89 -0.81 13.72 15.86
CA TYR A 89 0.35 14.16 15.12
C TYR A 89 0.07 14.09 13.63
N MET A 90 0.84 14.85 12.89
CA MET A 90 0.79 14.83 11.44
C MET A 90 2.19 14.93 10.87
N GLY A 91 2.33 14.42 9.66
CA GLY A 91 3.54 14.62 8.89
C GLY A 91 3.23 14.80 7.43
N LYS A 92 4.05 15.61 6.77
CA LYS A 92 4.04 15.66 5.32
C LYS A 92 4.51 14.32 4.77
N VAL A 93 3.97 13.96 3.61
CA VAL A 93 4.40 12.81 2.82
C VAL A 93 4.99 13.38 1.53
N ASP A 94 6.32 13.42 1.44
CA ASP A 94 7.02 13.81 0.21
C ASP A 94 7.74 12.60 -0.41
N GLY A 95 7.54 12.39 -1.71
CA GLY A 95 8.20 11.32 -2.46
C GLY A 95 7.81 9.89 -2.05
N ILE A 96 8.78 8.98 -2.04
CA ILE A 96 8.59 7.56 -1.69
C ILE A 96 8.47 7.43 -0.17
N ASN A 97 7.28 7.72 0.37
CA ASN A 97 6.86 7.41 1.75
C ASN A 97 7.69 8.02 2.89
N THR A 98 8.40 9.13 2.68
CA THR A 98 9.10 9.82 3.77
C THR A 98 8.12 10.63 4.61
N PHE A 99 7.83 10.14 5.83
CA PHE A 99 7.03 10.85 6.81
C PHE A 99 7.89 11.86 7.56
N HIS A 100 7.59 13.15 7.43
CA HIS A 100 8.24 14.19 8.22
C HIS A 100 7.22 14.83 9.16
N SER A 101 7.32 14.52 10.45
CA SER A 101 6.48 15.09 11.50
C SER A 101 6.50 16.62 11.44
N SER A 102 5.34 17.24 11.21
CA SER A 102 5.18 18.69 11.08
C SER A 102 4.40 19.30 12.23
N TYR A 103 3.61 18.51 12.96
CA TYR A 103 2.87 18.93 14.16
C TYR A 103 2.60 17.72 15.06
N SER A 104 2.64 17.94 16.37
CA SER A 104 2.33 16.92 17.37
C SER A 104 1.79 17.59 18.63
N LYS A 105 0.78 16.98 19.25
CA LYS A 105 0.20 17.46 20.49
C LYS A 105 -0.42 16.31 21.30
N THR A 106 -0.04 16.24 22.57
CA THR A 106 -0.64 15.32 23.54
C THR A 106 -1.74 16.02 24.32
N TYR A 107 -2.87 15.35 24.49
CA TYR A 107 -3.98 15.78 25.34
C TYR A 107 -4.17 14.78 26.48
N LEU A 108 -4.40 15.31 27.69
CA LEU A 108 -4.72 14.53 28.87
C LEU A 108 -6.21 14.59 29.14
N ASN A 109 -6.83 13.43 29.43
CA ASN A 109 -8.25 13.29 29.71
C ASN A 109 -9.15 13.90 28.62
N LEU A 110 -8.71 13.82 27.35
CA LEU A 110 -9.49 14.32 26.23
C LEU A 110 -10.76 13.48 26.09
N LYS A 111 -11.92 14.14 26.03
CA LYS A 111 -13.14 13.48 25.60
C LYS A 111 -12.96 13.09 24.13
N MET A 112 -13.09 11.80 23.81
CA MET A 112 -12.85 11.29 22.46
C MET A 112 -13.68 12.07 21.42
N PRO A 113 -13.06 12.50 20.30
CA PRO A 113 -13.73 13.25 19.25
C PRO A 113 -14.54 12.30 18.34
N VAL A 114 -15.58 11.64 18.87
CA VAL A 114 -16.38 10.63 18.13
C VAL A 114 -17.46 11.22 17.21
N ILE A 115 -17.56 12.54 17.17
CA ILE A 115 -18.49 13.32 16.33
C ILE A 115 -17.83 14.64 15.92
N GLU A 116 -18.29 15.24 14.82
CA GLU A 116 -17.76 16.49 14.27
C GLU A 116 -17.85 17.65 15.27
N GLU A 117 -18.88 17.69 16.11
CA GLU A 117 -19.11 18.75 17.10
C GLU A 117 -18.01 18.81 18.17
N ASN A 118 -17.40 17.67 18.50
CA ASN A 118 -16.37 17.55 19.53
C ASN A 118 -14.97 17.32 18.92
N CYS A 119 -14.76 17.70 17.66
CA CYS A 119 -13.52 17.42 16.97
C CYS A 119 -12.31 18.16 17.55
N ILE A 120 -11.13 17.58 17.32
CA ILE A 120 -9.86 18.26 17.60
C ILE A 120 -9.62 19.27 16.48
N LYS A 121 -9.44 20.54 16.87
CA LYS A 121 -9.15 21.63 15.94
C LYS A 121 -7.65 21.77 15.73
N ILE A 122 -7.22 21.72 14.47
CA ILE A 122 -5.86 22.01 14.04
C ILE A 122 -5.88 23.27 13.19
N LYS A 123 -4.99 24.23 13.52
CA LYS A 123 -4.88 25.48 12.78
C LYS A 123 -4.30 25.24 11.38
N PRO A 124 -4.75 25.99 10.36
CA PRO A 124 -4.16 25.90 9.03
C PRO A 124 -2.69 26.27 8.95
N SER A 125 -2.18 27.05 9.91
CA SER A 125 -0.76 27.40 10.00
C SER A 125 0.17 26.19 10.17
N GLU A 126 -0.34 25.07 10.66
CA GLU A 126 0.43 23.83 10.83
C GLU A 126 0.68 23.12 9.49
N PHE A 127 -0.12 23.43 8.46
CA PHE A 127 0.01 22.92 7.10
C PHE A 127 0.82 23.90 6.26
N LYS A 128 2.15 23.71 6.28
CA LYS A 128 3.12 24.66 5.72
C LYS A 128 3.10 24.73 4.20
N GLU A 129 2.81 23.63 3.53
CA GLU A 129 2.92 23.48 2.08
C GLU A 129 1.68 22.83 1.50
N SER A 130 1.45 23.03 0.20
CA SER A 130 0.37 22.35 -0.51
C SER A 130 0.79 20.92 -0.86
N LEU A 131 0.81 20.04 0.14
CA LEU A 131 1.30 18.67 0.06
C LEU A 131 0.31 17.67 0.67
N PRO A 132 0.51 16.36 0.42
CA PRO A 132 -0.16 15.32 1.18
C PRO A 132 0.35 15.30 2.62
N TYR A 133 -0.59 15.13 3.56
CA TYR A 133 -0.32 14.96 4.98
C TYR A 133 -1.01 13.71 5.48
N ASP A 134 -0.31 12.93 6.28
CA ASP A 134 -0.93 11.93 7.14
C ASP A 134 -1.27 12.58 8.47
N VAL A 135 -2.54 12.52 8.84
CA VAL A 135 -3.04 12.94 10.15
C VAL A 135 -3.33 11.66 10.95
N ILE A 136 -2.70 11.54 12.10
CA ILE A 136 -2.79 10.37 12.95
C ILE A 136 -3.30 10.80 14.33
N LEU A 137 -4.29 10.06 14.83
CA LEU A 137 -4.78 10.13 16.19
C LEU A 137 -4.45 8.80 16.87
N GLU A 138 -3.51 8.85 17.81
CA GLU A 138 -3.10 7.72 18.64
C GLU A 138 -3.79 7.77 20.01
N THR A 139 -4.40 6.63 20.34
CA THR A 139 -5.18 6.40 21.56
C THR A 139 -4.87 4.99 22.07
N ASP A 140 -5.87 4.20 22.43
CA ASP A 140 -5.74 2.74 22.56
C ASP A 140 -5.56 2.05 21.18
N GLN A 141 -6.00 2.72 20.12
CA GLN A 141 -5.73 2.35 18.74
C GLN A 141 -5.27 3.57 17.91
N SER A 142 -4.68 3.29 16.75
CA SER A 142 -4.23 4.32 15.81
C SER A 142 -5.28 4.54 14.72
N TYR A 143 -5.75 5.78 14.61
CA TYR A 143 -6.62 6.21 13.53
C TYR A 143 -5.84 7.09 12.58
N THR A 144 -5.93 6.84 11.29
CA THR A 144 -5.16 7.57 10.29
C THR A 144 -6.04 8.06 9.15
N GLN A 145 -5.75 9.26 8.65
CA GLN A 145 -6.33 9.80 7.44
C GLN A 145 -5.29 10.58 6.68
N ARG A 146 -5.06 10.17 5.43
CA ARG A 146 -4.29 10.95 4.48
C ARG A 146 -5.17 12.03 3.86
N ILE A 147 -4.72 13.28 3.91
CA ILE A 147 -5.40 14.43 3.31
C ILE A 147 -4.44 15.18 2.39
N CYS A 148 -5.01 15.89 1.44
CA CYS A 148 -4.27 16.84 0.63
C CYS A 148 -4.75 18.25 0.94
N VAL A 149 -3.82 19.09 1.40
CA VAL A 149 -4.12 20.48 1.74
C VAL A 149 -3.65 21.36 0.60
N HIS A 150 -4.53 22.23 0.12
CA HIS A 150 -4.16 23.28 -0.80
C HIS A 150 -4.44 24.63 -0.17
N LYS A 151 -3.43 25.50 -0.19
CA LYS A 151 -3.52 26.86 0.34
C LYS A 151 -3.34 27.84 -0.80
N THR A 152 -4.34 28.67 -1.04
CA THR A 152 -4.26 29.73 -2.05
C THR A 152 -3.38 30.88 -1.55
N SER A 153 -2.94 31.74 -2.46
CA SER A 153 -2.20 32.97 -2.15
C SER A 153 -2.97 33.90 -1.21
N GLU A 154 -4.30 33.87 -1.25
CA GLU A 154 -5.22 34.64 -0.40
C GLU A 154 -5.38 34.01 1.00
N GLY A 155 -4.76 32.85 1.25
CA GLY A 155 -4.83 32.14 2.52
C GLY A 155 -6.08 31.26 2.67
N HIS A 156 -6.92 31.14 1.64
CA HIS A 156 -8.02 30.16 1.64
C HIS A 156 -7.46 28.75 1.58
N ILE A 157 -8.07 27.86 2.36
CA ILE A 157 -7.64 26.47 2.47
C ILE A 157 -8.74 25.57 1.92
N THR A 158 -8.34 24.63 1.08
CA THR A 158 -9.22 23.59 0.56
C THR A 158 -8.59 22.21 0.75
N LEU A 159 -9.46 21.21 0.88
CA LEU A 159 -9.06 19.80 0.86
C LEU A 159 -9.18 19.29 -0.57
N LEU A 160 -8.09 18.72 -1.11
CA LEU A 160 -8.06 18.12 -2.43
C LEU A 160 -7.98 16.59 -2.34
N GLU A 161 -8.31 15.92 -3.42
CA GLU A 161 -8.16 14.48 -3.56
C GLU A 161 -6.67 14.06 -3.53
N ALA A 162 -6.32 13.11 -2.69
CA ALA A 162 -5.01 12.47 -2.69
C ALA A 162 -4.95 11.41 -3.79
N LYS A 163 -3.90 11.43 -4.62
CA LYS A 163 -3.64 10.49 -5.70
C LYS A 163 -2.32 9.76 -5.46
N ALA A 164 -2.19 8.60 -6.08
CA ALA A 164 -0.96 7.80 -6.05
C ALA A 164 -0.52 7.48 -7.47
N ASP A 165 0.78 7.52 -7.71
CA ASP A 165 1.44 7.19 -8.98
C ASP A 165 2.77 6.49 -8.70
N LEU A 166 3.20 5.60 -9.60
CA LEU A 166 4.42 4.80 -9.42
C LEU A 166 5.70 5.64 -9.45
N GLU A 167 5.72 6.74 -10.21
CA GLU A 167 6.90 7.60 -10.35
C GLU A 167 6.88 8.74 -9.32
N LYS A 168 5.72 9.34 -9.10
CA LYS A 168 5.55 10.52 -8.22
C LYS A 168 5.25 10.17 -6.77
N GLY A 169 4.98 8.91 -6.48
CA GLY A 169 4.48 8.50 -5.17
C GLY A 169 3.10 9.08 -4.90
N ILE A 170 2.88 9.55 -3.68
CA ILE A 170 1.60 10.14 -3.28
C ILE A 170 1.64 11.66 -3.49
N TYR A 171 0.60 12.22 -4.11
CA TYR A 171 0.54 13.63 -4.46
C TYR A 171 -0.89 14.18 -4.39
N CYS A 172 -1.03 15.51 -4.39
CA CYS A 172 -2.33 16.16 -4.41
C CYS A 172 -2.86 16.32 -5.83
N GLY A 173 -4.08 15.84 -6.05
CA GLY A 173 -4.85 16.10 -7.25
C GLY A 173 -5.38 17.53 -7.29
N THR A 174 -6.24 17.80 -8.28
CA THR A 174 -6.84 19.13 -8.52
C THR A 174 -8.27 19.24 -8.05
N ASN A 175 -8.93 18.10 -7.80
CA ASN A 175 -10.34 18.06 -7.43
C ASN A 175 -10.47 18.26 -5.92
N GLN A 176 -11.42 19.11 -5.52
CA GLN A 176 -11.79 19.24 -4.12
C GLN A 176 -12.37 17.92 -3.60
N TYR A 177 -12.01 17.54 -2.37
CA TYR A 177 -12.47 16.31 -1.74
C TYR A 177 -12.90 16.55 -0.30
N ASP A 178 -14.01 15.93 0.10
CA ASP A 178 -14.50 15.96 1.47
C ASP A 178 -14.16 14.65 2.19
N TYR A 179 -13.23 14.73 3.14
CA TYR A 179 -12.75 13.61 3.95
C TYR A 179 -13.64 13.35 5.19
N SER A 180 -14.75 14.08 5.36
CA SER A 180 -15.68 13.89 6.49
C SER A 180 -16.63 12.68 6.34
N SER A 181 -16.59 12.03 5.15
CA SER A 181 -17.32 10.82 4.77
C SER A 181 -18.78 10.79 5.24
N ASN A 182 -19.67 11.31 4.40
CA ASN A 182 -21.10 10.97 4.40
C ASN A 182 -21.58 10.57 2.99
N GLY A 183 -20.71 10.08 2.11
CA GLY A 183 -21.07 9.70 0.75
C GLY A 183 -21.28 8.20 0.59
N LEU A 184 -22.52 7.76 0.35
CA LEU A 184 -22.84 6.45 -0.25
C LEU A 184 -21.92 6.16 -1.47
N TRP A 185 -21.56 7.22 -2.19
CA TRP A 185 -20.63 7.26 -3.32
C TRP A 185 -19.18 6.89 -2.99
N THR A 186 -18.67 7.19 -1.79
CA THR A 186 -17.31 6.81 -1.38
C THR A 186 -17.22 5.30 -1.13
N LYS A 187 -18.27 4.70 -0.55
CA LYS A 187 -18.40 3.24 -0.41
C LYS A 187 -18.52 2.56 -1.78
N LEU A 188 -19.27 3.14 -2.71
CA LEU A 188 -19.41 2.61 -4.07
C LEU A 188 -18.13 2.75 -4.91
N LYS A 189 -17.38 3.84 -4.79
CA LYS A 189 -16.08 4.01 -5.47
C LYS A 189 -15.06 2.98 -5.00
N ASN A 190 -14.93 2.77 -3.69
CA ASN A 190 -14.02 1.76 -3.16
C ASN A 190 -14.43 0.34 -3.59
N LEU A 191 -15.73 0.06 -3.67
CA LEU A 191 -16.25 -1.20 -4.21
C LEU A 191 -15.95 -1.38 -5.71
N TYR A 192 -16.09 -0.30 -6.50
CA TYR A 192 -15.79 -0.30 -7.94
C TYR A 192 -14.30 -0.54 -8.22
N TYR A 193 -13.41 0.16 -7.51
CA TYR A 193 -11.96 -0.07 -7.65
C TYR A 193 -11.54 -1.47 -7.20
N TRP A 194 -12.16 -2.00 -6.15
CA TRP A 194 -11.95 -3.38 -5.71
C TRP A 194 -12.42 -4.39 -6.78
N LEU A 195 -13.59 -4.16 -7.40
CA LEU A 195 -14.11 -5.02 -8.48
C LEU A 195 -13.24 -4.98 -9.74
N ILE A 196 -12.72 -3.82 -10.14
CA ILE A 196 -11.85 -3.72 -11.32
C ILE A 196 -10.51 -4.43 -11.09
N ASN A 197 -9.91 -4.30 -9.91
CA ASN A 197 -8.68 -5.03 -9.58
C ASN A 197 -8.89 -6.54 -9.37
N PHE A 198 -10.13 -6.99 -9.20
CA PHE A 198 -10.47 -8.42 -9.12
C PHE A 198 -10.73 -9.04 -10.50
N LEU A 199 -11.06 -8.21 -11.50
CA LEU A 199 -11.42 -8.63 -12.87
C LEU A 199 -10.28 -8.48 -13.89
N ASN A 200 -9.17 -7.85 -13.50
CA ASN A 200 -7.93 -7.73 -14.28
C ASN A 200 -6.84 -8.62 -13.68
#